data_AF-A0A133U696-F1
#
_entry.id   AF-A0A133U696-F1
#
_cell.length_a   1.000
_cell.length_b   1.000
_cell.length_c   1.000
_cell.angle_alpha   90.00
_cell.angle_beta   90.00
_cell.angle_gamma   90.00
#
_symmetry.space_group_name_H-M   'P 1'
#
loop_
_entity.id
_entity.type
_entity.pdbx_description
1 polymer ?
#
loop_
_entity_poly.entity_id
_entity_poly.type
_entity_poly.pdbx_seq_one_letter_code
_entity_poly.pdbx_strand_id
1 'polypeptide(L)'
;MESLERVKDWLSKHIGSAMAPLLLLFQSIPVVGFMGLMLFPIATYLFSLFWKMPSARKFEIFTLFLSERLMLGRIIALSGFIVFLAGLVSLIRGREKIVKTKFYSLVRHPQYLGFIIMSWGISIMCIQHVRVAGWSARWGWGYIPFPIGWLLMALAYVLLARWEEWYLTKKHSREYQKYRQKVPFVFPIPHPAKIPQPLFTLAIVLILALPLMLF
;
A
#
# COMPACT_ATOMS: atom_id res chain seq x y z
N MET A 1 36.48 3.76 1.99
CA MET A 1 35.65 2.53 1.95
C MET A 1 34.62 2.52 3.08
N GLU A 2 35.00 2.81 4.32
CA GLU A 2 34.11 2.78 5.49
C GLU A 2 32.89 3.75 5.43
N SER A 3 33.05 4.92 4.79
CA SER A 3 31.95 5.87 4.58
C SER A 3 30.93 5.39 3.55
N LEU A 4 31.39 4.66 2.53
CA LEU A 4 30.58 4.12 1.45
C LEU A 4 29.74 2.92 1.93
N GLU A 5 30.32 2.07 2.78
CA GLU A 5 29.58 1.00 3.45
C GLU A 5 28.55 1.56 4.43
N ARG A 6 28.89 2.59 5.22
CA ARG A 6 27.93 3.27 6.10
C ARG A 6 26.75 3.88 5.34
N VAL A 7 27.00 4.53 4.21
CA VAL A 7 25.95 5.10 3.36
C VAL A 7 25.10 4.01 2.72
N LYS A 8 25.70 2.91 2.27
CA LYS A 8 24.98 1.75 1.71
C LYS A 8 24.11 1.05 2.77
N ASP A 9 24.61 0.92 3.99
CA ASP A 9 23.86 0.35 5.12
C ASP A 9 22.73 1.28 5.57
N TRP A 10 22.97 2.59 5.60
CA TRP A 10 21.95 3.59 5.91
C TRP A 10 20.85 3.64 4.86
N LEU A 11 21.22 3.65 3.57
CA LEU A 11 20.29 3.58 2.45
C LEU A 11 19.49 2.26 2.53
N SER A 12 20.14 1.12 2.71
CA SER A 12 19.44 -0.17 2.77
C SER A 12 18.45 -0.26 3.94
N LYS A 13 18.79 0.37 5.07
CA LYS A 13 17.93 0.45 6.27
C LYS A 13 16.69 1.34 6.06
N HIS A 14 16.79 2.38 5.23
CA HIS A 14 15.71 3.35 5.02
C HIS A 14 15.02 3.25 3.66
N ILE A 15 15.56 2.49 2.71
CA ILE A 15 14.99 2.29 1.37
C ILE A 15 13.59 1.67 1.49
N GLY A 16 13.38 0.65 2.33
CA GLY A 16 12.05 0.04 2.48
C GLY A 16 10.98 1.04 2.97
N SER A 17 11.32 1.81 4.02
CA SER A 17 10.40 2.79 4.63
C SER A 17 10.26 4.09 3.82
N ALA A 18 11.27 4.49 3.05
CA ALA A 18 11.24 5.68 2.20
C ALA A 18 10.64 5.39 0.81
N MET A 19 10.87 4.21 0.23
CA MET A 19 10.35 3.85 -1.09
C MET A 19 8.88 3.43 -1.07
N ALA A 20 8.39 2.88 0.03
CA ALA A 20 6.99 2.46 0.09
C ALA A 20 5.98 3.62 0.02
N PRO A 21 6.18 4.77 0.69
CA PRO A 21 5.40 5.97 0.44
C PRO A 21 5.51 6.48 -1.01
N LEU A 22 6.66 6.30 -1.68
CA LEU A 22 6.81 6.68 -3.09
C LEU A 22 5.93 5.82 -4.00
N LEU A 23 5.74 4.53 -3.69
CA LEU A 23 4.82 3.67 -4.42
C LEU A 23 3.37 4.18 -4.34
N LEU A 24 2.98 4.83 -3.25
CA LEU A 24 1.67 5.49 -3.17
C LEU A 24 1.54 6.67 -4.13
N LEU A 25 2.63 7.34 -4.51
CA LEU A 25 2.52 8.41 -5.49
C LEU A 25 1.99 7.87 -6.83
N PHE A 26 2.26 6.60 -7.14
CA PHE A 26 1.72 5.91 -8.31
C PHE A 26 0.31 5.33 -8.10
N GLN A 27 -0.25 5.42 -6.89
CA GLN A 27 -1.63 5.03 -6.62
C GLN A 27 -2.59 6.05 -7.23
N SER A 28 -3.68 5.55 -7.81
CA SER A 28 -4.72 6.39 -8.43
C SER A 28 -5.80 6.80 -7.42
N ILE A 29 -6.33 8.01 -7.55
CA ILE A 29 -7.44 8.56 -6.74
C ILE A 29 -8.64 8.85 -7.67
N PRO A 30 -9.91 8.69 -7.20
CA PRO A 30 -11.07 9.05 -8.01
C PRO A 30 -11.11 10.56 -8.30
N VAL A 31 -11.42 10.96 -9.54
CA VAL A 31 -11.55 12.36 -9.98
C VAL A 31 -12.84 12.51 -10.80
N VAL A 32 -13.60 13.58 -10.57
CA VAL A 32 -14.92 13.82 -11.20
C VAL A 32 -14.86 14.67 -12.48
N GLY A 33 -13.71 15.24 -12.86
CA GLY A 33 -13.59 16.12 -14.03
C GLY A 33 -12.87 15.57 -15.27
N PHE A 34 -12.22 14.40 -15.22
CA PHE A 34 -11.34 13.92 -16.30
C PHE A 34 -11.62 12.46 -16.68
N MET A 35 -11.66 12.22 -17.98
CA MET A 35 -11.92 10.93 -18.63
C MET A 35 -10.98 9.81 -18.15
N GLY A 36 -11.57 8.74 -17.61
CA GLY A 36 -11.01 7.38 -17.67
C GLY A 36 -9.91 7.03 -16.69
N LEU A 37 -9.79 5.71 -16.46
CA LEU A 37 -8.77 4.84 -15.82
C LEU A 37 -8.06 5.33 -14.55
N MET A 38 -7.06 4.58 -14.13
CA MET A 38 -6.08 4.89 -13.07
C MET A 38 -5.30 6.21 -13.34
N LEU A 39 -5.94 7.32 -13.69
CA LEU A 39 -5.33 8.24 -14.68
C LEU A 39 -4.33 9.25 -14.17
N PHE A 40 -4.27 9.51 -12.87
CA PHE A 40 -3.26 10.41 -12.33
C PHE A 40 -2.67 9.81 -11.05
N PRO A 41 -1.36 9.50 -11.04
CA PRO A 41 -0.56 9.47 -9.82
C PRO A 41 -1.05 10.52 -8.81
N ILE A 42 -1.09 10.22 -7.50
CA ILE A 42 -1.48 11.21 -6.48
C ILE A 42 -0.82 12.57 -6.74
N ALA A 43 0.46 12.55 -7.13
CA ALA A 43 1.22 13.74 -7.50
C ALA A 43 0.56 14.58 -8.61
N THR A 44 0.10 13.93 -9.68
CA THR A 44 -0.50 14.63 -10.83
C THR A 44 -1.95 15.03 -10.58
N TYR A 45 -2.68 14.29 -9.73
CA TYR A 45 -3.99 14.70 -9.24
C TYR A 45 -3.88 15.98 -8.39
N LEU A 46 -2.96 16.01 -7.43
CA LEU A 46 -2.73 17.20 -6.61
C LEU A 46 -2.34 18.38 -7.49
N PHE A 47 -1.43 18.18 -8.45
CA PHE A 47 -1.06 19.23 -9.39
C PHE A 47 -2.26 19.76 -10.20
N SER A 48 -3.12 18.88 -10.73
CA SER A 48 -4.27 19.30 -11.54
C SER A 48 -5.35 20.01 -10.72
N LEU A 49 -5.61 19.56 -9.48
CA LEU A 49 -6.58 20.14 -8.55
C LEU A 49 -6.20 21.58 -8.14
N PHE A 50 -4.91 21.84 -7.94
CA PHE A 50 -4.43 23.17 -7.53
C PHE A 50 -4.20 24.10 -8.72
N TRP A 51 -3.71 23.59 -9.85
CA TRP A 51 -3.21 24.43 -10.95
C TRP A 51 -4.13 24.49 -12.18
N LYS A 52 -4.80 23.39 -12.55
CA LYS A 52 -5.61 23.33 -13.78
C LYS A 52 -7.09 23.63 -13.56
N MET A 53 -7.67 23.15 -12.46
CA MET A 53 -9.13 23.20 -12.25
C MET A 53 -9.52 23.68 -10.84
N PRO A 54 -9.18 24.93 -10.48
CA PRO A 54 -9.49 25.46 -9.16
C PRO A 54 -11.00 25.52 -8.87
N SER A 55 -11.84 25.65 -9.89
CA SER A 55 -13.31 25.68 -9.78
C SER A 55 -13.91 24.32 -9.39
N ALA A 56 -13.30 23.20 -9.84
CA ALA A 56 -13.75 21.85 -9.49
C ALA A 56 -13.35 21.43 -8.07
N ARG A 57 -12.42 22.15 -7.44
CA ARG A 57 -11.81 21.78 -6.14
C ARG A 57 -12.84 21.47 -5.04
N LYS A 58 -13.85 22.33 -4.88
CA LYS A 58 -14.87 22.14 -3.84
C LYS A 58 -15.69 20.87 -4.06
N PHE A 59 -16.05 20.61 -5.32
CA PHE A 59 -16.83 19.44 -5.71
C PHE A 59 -16.04 18.13 -5.58
N GLU A 60 -14.77 18.15 -5.97
CA GLU A 60 -13.85 17.01 -5.81
C GLU A 60 -13.63 16.66 -4.33
N ILE A 61 -13.35 17.67 -3.49
CA ILE A 61 -13.20 17.48 -2.03
C ILE A 61 -14.49 16.92 -1.43
N PHE A 62 -15.65 17.49 -1.78
CA PHE A 62 -16.93 16.98 -1.32
C PHE A 62 -17.14 15.52 -1.74
N THR A 63 -16.83 15.18 -2.98
CA THR A 63 -17.01 13.82 -3.50
C THR A 63 -16.08 12.84 -2.77
N LEU A 64 -14.80 13.16 -2.64
CA LEU A 64 -13.81 12.29 -2.00
C LEU A 64 -14.07 12.10 -0.51
N PHE A 65 -14.42 13.15 0.22
CA PHE A 65 -14.49 13.13 1.68
C PHE A 65 -15.90 13.02 2.26
N LEU A 66 -16.94 13.45 1.53
CA LEU A 66 -18.30 13.56 2.06
C LEU A 66 -19.33 12.73 1.30
N SER A 67 -19.05 12.27 0.07
CA SER A 67 -19.99 11.41 -0.67
C SER A 67 -20.27 10.11 0.08
N GLU A 68 -21.55 9.81 0.31
CA GLU A 68 -22.01 8.56 0.94
C GLU A 68 -21.64 7.33 0.10
N ARG A 69 -21.61 7.51 -1.23
CA ARG A 69 -21.37 6.42 -2.19
C ARG A 69 -19.96 5.84 -2.11
N LEU A 70 -19.00 6.65 -1.66
CA LEU A 70 -17.60 6.25 -1.50
C LEU A 70 -17.28 5.78 -0.07
N MET A 71 -18.27 5.71 0.83
CA MET A 71 -18.01 5.44 2.25
C MET A 71 -17.29 4.12 2.50
N LEU A 72 -17.68 3.04 1.81
CA LEU A 72 -17.05 1.73 2.03
C LEU A 72 -15.56 1.77 1.69
N GLY A 73 -15.21 2.26 0.50
CA GLY A 73 -13.81 2.41 0.11
C GLY A 73 -13.05 3.40 1.01
N ARG A 74 -13.71 4.48 1.46
CA ARG A 74 -13.13 5.48 2.38
C ARG A 74 -12.83 4.91 3.76
N ILE A 75 -13.74 4.14 4.36
CA ILE A 75 -13.54 3.51 5.66
C ILE A 75 -12.36 2.55 5.59
N ILE A 76 -12.30 1.73 4.53
CA ILE A 76 -11.18 0.81 4.30
C ILE A 76 -9.88 1.58 4.13
N ALA A 77 -9.87 2.63 3.29
CA ALA A 77 -8.71 3.46 3.04
C ALA A 77 -8.18 4.12 4.34
N LEU A 78 -9.07 4.72 5.13
CA LEU A 78 -8.74 5.33 6.42
C LEU A 78 -8.20 4.29 7.42
N SER A 79 -8.78 3.09 7.45
CA SER A 79 -8.29 2.01 8.32
C SER A 79 -6.86 1.61 7.95
N GLY A 80 -6.56 1.48 6.65
CA GLY A 80 -5.22 1.19 6.16
C GLY A 80 -4.24 2.31 6.46
N PHE A 81 -4.67 3.56 6.32
CA PHE A 81 -3.85 4.74 6.66
C PHE A 81 -3.49 4.78 8.15
N ILE A 82 -4.45 4.49 9.04
CA ILE A 82 -4.19 4.41 10.49
C ILE A 82 -3.19 3.30 10.81
N VAL A 83 -3.35 2.12 10.20
CA VAL A 83 -2.40 1.00 10.35
C VAL A 83 -1.00 1.39 9.88
N PHE A 84 -0.91 2.07 8.73
CA PHE A 84 0.34 2.59 8.21
C PHE A 84 1.00 3.58 9.19
N LEU A 85 0.26 4.59 9.67
CA LEU A 85 0.78 5.57 10.62
C LEU A 85 1.24 4.91 11.92
N ALA A 86 0.47 3.94 12.44
CA ALA A 86 0.87 3.19 13.63
C ALA A 86 2.17 2.39 13.40
N GLY A 87 2.31 1.75 12.24
CA GLY A 87 3.53 1.07 11.82
C GLY A 87 4.72 2.02 11.65
N LEU A 88 4.50 3.19 11.06
CA LEU A 88 5.52 4.21 10.84
C LEU A 88 6.01 4.81 12.16
N VAL A 89 5.10 5.22 13.04
CA VAL A 89 5.42 5.74 14.37
C VAL A 89 6.18 4.70 15.19
N SER A 90 5.77 3.43 15.11
CA SER A 90 6.47 2.33 15.79
C SER A 90 7.91 2.16 15.27
N LEU A 91 8.12 2.26 13.96
CA LEU A 91 9.46 2.18 13.35
C LEU A 91 10.34 3.36 13.76
N ILE A 92 9.82 4.59 13.73
CA ILE A 92 10.57 5.80 14.11
C ILE A 92 10.93 5.78 15.60
N ARG A 93 10.02 5.32 16.46
CA ARG A 93 10.24 5.21 17.92
C ARG A 93 11.22 4.09 18.27
N GLY A 94 11.24 3.00 17.51
CA GLY A 94 12.04 1.81 17.79
C GLY A 94 13.52 1.89 17.41
N ARG A 95 14.17 3.06 17.52
CA ARG A 95 15.55 3.32 17.05
C ARG A 95 16.50 2.14 17.31
N GLU A 96 17.02 1.58 16.21
CA GLU A 96 18.15 0.63 16.10
C GLU A 96 18.02 -0.79 16.65
N LYS A 97 17.00 -1.11 17.45
CA LYS A 97 16.72 -2.48 17.89
C LYS A 97 15.56 -3.07 17.11
N ILE A 98 15.49 -4.41 17.02
CA ILE A 98 14.32 -5.08 16.42
C ILE A 98 13.08 -4.59 17.18
N VAL A 99 12.25 -3.83 16.48
CA VAL A 99 11.09 -3.17 17.07
C VAL A 99 10.04 -4.23 17.37
N LYS A 100 9.97 -4.69 18.62
CA LYS A 100 8.96 -5.66 19.09
C LYS A 100 7.76 -4.97 19.75
N THR A 101 7.42 -3.75 19.33
CA THR A 101 6.22 -3.05 19.80
C THR A 101 4.94 -3.84 19.47
N LYS A 102 3.83 -3.57 20.18
CA LYS A 102 2.54 -4.29 20.05
C LYS A 102 2.05 -4.52 18.60
N PHE A 103 2.28 -3.59 17.68
CA PHE A 103 1.91 -3.79 16.27
C PHE A 103 2.85 -4.74 15.53
N TYR A 104 4.16 -4.61 15.77
CA TYR A 104 5.18 -5.52 15.23
C TYR A 104 5.16 -6.91 15.90
N SER A 105 4.42 -7.11 17.00
CA SER A 105 4.11 -8.46 17.49
C SER A 105 2.95 -9.14 16.76
N LEU A 106 2.11 -8.38 16.03
CA LEU A 106 0.99 -8.93 15.26
C LEU A 106 1.39 -9.30 13.84
N VAL A 107 2.16 -8.42 13.18
CA VAL A 107 2.67 -8.63 11.82
C VAL A 107 4.07 -8.04 11.70
N ARG A 108 4.94 -8.60 10.86
CA ARG A 108 6.32 -8.13 10.72
C ARG A 108 6.44 -6.84 9.91
N HIS A 109 5.53 -6.62 8.97
CA HIS A 109 5.50 -5.40 8.17
C HIS A 109 4.14 -4.68 8.25
N PRO A 110 3.82 -4.03 9.39
CA PRO A 110 2.55 -3.32 9.56
C PRO A 110 2.41 -2.14 8.59
N GLN A 111 3.51 -1.52 8.17
CA GLN A 111 3.50 -0.43 7.19
C GLN A 111 3.00 -0.88 5.82
N TYR A 112 3.52 -2.00 5.31
CA TYR A 112 3.07 -2.57 4.03
C TYR A 112 1.65 -3.10 4.11
N LEU A 113 1.25 -3.69 5.24
CA LEU A 113 -0.15 -4.04 5.49
C LEU A 113 -1.05 -2.81 5.37
N GLY A 114 -0.67 -1.71 6.01
CA GLY A 114 -1.38 -0.43 5.92
C GLY A 114 -1.50 0.07 4.48
N PHE A 115 -0.42 0.04 3.70
CA PHE A 115 -0.45 0.45 2.29
C PHE A 115 -1.33 -0.44 1.42
N ILE A 116 -1.27 -1.76 1.60
CA ILE A 116 -2.11 -2.71 0.85
C ILE A 116 -3.59 -2.47 1.15
N ILE A 117 -3.97 -2.33 2.43
CA ILE A 117 -5.36 -2.06 2.83
C ILE A 117 -5.80 -0.68 2.31
N MET A 118 -4.97 0.34 2.49
CA MET A 118 -5.30 1.70 2.11
C MET A 118 -5.55 1.81 0.60
N SER A 119 -4.61 1.29 -0.20
CA SER A 119 -4.74 1.29 -1.65
C SER A 119 -5.91 0.45 -2.14
N TRP A 120 -6.23 -0.65 -1.47
CA TRP A 120 -7.39 -1.48 -1.80
C TRP A 120 -8.69 -0.68 -1.60
N GLY A 121 -8.80 0.06 -0.49
CA GLY A 121 -9.91 0.98 -0.24
C GLY A 121 -10.04 2.08 -1.29
N ILE A 122 -8.92 2.69 -1.69
CA ILE A 122 -8.90 3.70 -2.77
C ILE A 122 -9.33 3.08 -4.11
N SER A 123 -8.86 1.88 -4.44
CA SER A 123 -9.29 1.16 -5.65
C SER A 123 -10.80 0.90 -5.65
N ILE A 124 -11.39 0.56 -4.50
CA ILE A 124 -12.85 0.44 -4.38
C ILE A 124 -13.54 1.78 -4.63
N MET A 125 -13.03 2.89 -4.06
CA MET A 125 -13.59 4.22 -4.32
C MET A 125 -13.57 4.56 -5.82
N CYS A 126 -12.49 4.21 -6.54
CA CYS A 126 -12.40 4.41 -7.98
C CYS A 126 -13.47 3.62 -8.74
N ILE A 127 -13.67 2.34 -8.40
CA ILE A 127 -14.72 1.49 -9.01
C ILE A 127 -16.11 2.05 -8.72
N GLN A 128 -16.39 2.43 -7.47
CA GLN A 128 -17.67 3.02 -7.06
C GLN A 128 -17.97 4.32 -7.82
N HIS A 129 -16.94 5.16 -8.00
CA HIS A 129 -17.06 6.41 -8.75
C HIS A 129 -17.36 6.19 -10.23
N VAL A 130 -16.60 5.31 -10.89
CA VAL A 130 -16.79 4.95 -12.31
C VAL A 130 -18.22 4.45 -12.59
N ARG A 131 -18.73 3.56 -11.73
CA ARG A 131 -20.08 3.00 -11.87
C ARG A 131 -21.17 4.08 -11.88
N VAL A 132 -21.05 5.04 -10.97
CA VAL A 132 -22.02 6.15 -10.84
C VAL A 132 -21.98 7.07 -12.04
N ALA A 133 -20.78 7.32 -12.59
CA ALA A 133 -20.63 8.16 -13.76
C ALA A 133 -21.22 7.52 -15.03
N GLY A 134 -21.54 6.22 -15.01
CA GLY A 134 -22.02 5.48 -16.19
C GLY A 134 -20.90 5.14 -17.17
N TRP A 135 -19.64 5.30 -16.77
CA TRP A 135 -18.49 4.92 -17.60
C TRP A 135 -18.22 3.42 -17.48
N SER A 136 -18.11 2.74 -18.61
CA SER A 136 -17.54 1.40 -18.69
C SER A 136 -16.02 1.47 -18.59
N ALA A 137 -15.45 1.89 -17.44
CA ALA A 137 -13.99 1.87 -17.23
C ALA A 137 -13.43 0.43 -17.05
N ARG A 138 -14.12 -0.56 -17.62
CA ARG A 138 -13.74 -1.96 -17.65
C ARG A 138 -12.55 -2.18 -18.59
N TRP A 139 -12.44 -1.35 -19.65
CA TRP A 139 -11.45 -1.51 -20.74
C TRP A 139 -11.16 -0.20 -21.50
N GLY A 140 -10.72 0.86 -20.81
CA GLY A 140 -10.26 2.05 -21.53
C GLY A 140 -9.01 1.72 -22.36
N TRP A 141 -9.01 2.06 -23.66
CA TRP A 141 -7.89 1.87 -24.57
C TRP A 141 -6.58 2.43 -23.98
N GLY A 142 -5.55 1.59 -23.83
CA GLY A 142 -4.18 2.00 -23.52
C GLY A 142 -3.71 1.96 -22.06
N TYR A 143 -4.50 1.44 -21.10
CA TYR A 143 -4.14 1.49 -19.68
C TYR A 143 -4.45 0.20 -18.91
N ILE A 144 -3.65 -0.08 -17.86
CA ILE A 144 -3.76 -1.27 -17.00
C ILE A 144 -5.09 -1.22 -16.23
N PRO A 145 -5.92 -2.29 -16.26
CA PRO A 145 -7.15 -2.38 -15.46
C PRO A 145 -6.90 -2.11 -13.97
N PHE A 146 -7.81 -1.37 -13.31
CA PHE A 146 -7.69 -1.01 -11.88
C PHE A 146 -7.27 -2.17 -10.96
N PRO A 147 -7.84 -3.39 -11.09
CA PRO A 147 -7.45 -4.52 -10.26
C PRO A 147 -6.02 -5.00 -10.52
N ILE A 148 -5.56 -4.91 -11.76
CA ILE A 148 -4.22 -5.31 -12.18
C ILE A 148 -3.19 -4.29 -11.66
N GLY A 149 -3.47 -3.00 -11.75
CA GLY A 149 -2.59 -1.96 -11.21
C GLY A 149 -2.44 -2.08 -9.69
N TRP A 150 -3.54 -2.29 -8.96
CA TRP A 150 -3.49 -2.57 -7.53
C TRP A 150 -2.71 -3.84 -7.21
N LEU A 151 -2.94 -4.92 -7.97
CA LEU A 151 -2.23 -6.19 -7.80
C LEU A 151 -0.72 -5.98 -7.97
N LEU A 152 -0.27 -5.36 -9.07
CA LEU A 152 1.14 -5.07 -9.32
C LEU A 152 1.80 -4.28 -8.18
N MET A 153 1.10 -3.29 -7.63
CA MET A 153 1.60 -2.51 -6.51
C MET A 153 1.64 -3.34 -5.21
N ALA A 154 0.63 -4.16 -4.93
CA ALA A 154 0.63 -5.08 -3.80
C ALA A 154 1.78 -6.11 -3.91
N LEU A 155 2.06 -6.61 -5.12
CA LEU A 155 3.24 -7.43 -5.40
C LEU A 155 4.53 -6.69 -5.09
N ALA A 156 4.65 -5.43 -5.51
CA ALA A 156 5.82 -4.59 -5.23
C ALA A 156 6.06 -4.43 -3.72
N TYR A 157 5.02 -4.19 -2.92
CA TYR A 157 5.14 -4.13 -1.47
C TYR A 157 5.60 -5.47 -0.86
N VAL A 158 5.06 -6.59 -1.35
CA VAL A 158 5.47 -7.94 -0.89
C VAL A 158 6.93 -8.23 -1.22
N LEU A 159 7.40 -7.83 -2.40
CA LEU A 159 8.80 -7.96 -2.82
C LEU A 159 9.73 -7.09 -1.98
N LEU A 160 9.33 -5.84 -1.73
CA LEU A 160 10.08 -4.90 -0.90
C LEU A 160 10.21 -5.42 0.55
N ALA A 161 9.12 -5.97 1.10
CA ALA A 161 9.10 -6.63 2.39
C ALA A 161 10.07 -7.81 2.45
N ARG A 162 10.07 -8.67 1.42
CA ARG A 162 10.98 -9.82 1.34
C ARG A 162 12.44 -9.37 1.28
N TRP A 163 12.72 -8.31 0.55
CA TRP A 163 14.06 -7.74 0.46
C TRP A 163 14.55 -7.20 1.81
N GLU A 164 13.67 -6.52 2.55
CA GLU A 164 13.94 -6.03 3.90
C GLU A 164 14.24 -7.19 4.88
N GLU A 165 13.46 -8.29 4.83
CA GLU A 165 13.74 -9.48 5.65
C GLU A 165 15.08 -10.12 5.34
N TRP A 166 15.46 -10.18 4.06
CA TRP A 166 16.73 -10.76 3.64
C TRP A 166 17.90 -9.95 4.22
N TYR A 167 17.80 -8.63 4.20
CA TYR A 167 18.79 -7.74 4.81
C TYR A 167 18.84 -7.91 6.34
N LEU A 168 17.68 -7.91 7.01
CA LEU A 168 17.60 -8.10 8.47
C LEU A 168 18.13 -9.48 8.92
N THR A 169 17.90 -10.52 8.12
CA THR A 169 18.41 -11.86 8.40
C THR A 169 19.93 -11.92 8.33
N LYS A 170 20.55 -11.17 7.40
CA LYS A 170 22.02 -11.07 7.31
C LYS A 170 22.61 -10.34 8.53
N LYS A 171 21.94 -9.28 9.00
CA LYS A 171 22.45 -8.42 10.08
C LYS A 171 22.20 -8.96 11.49
N HIS A 172 21.06 -9.61 11.71
CA HIS A 172 20.60 -10.06 13.03
C HIS A 172 20.12 -11.52 13.03
N SER A 173 20.90 -12.43 12.44
CA SER A 173 20.46 -13.78 12.05
C SER A 173 19.71 -14.56 13.13
N ARG A 174 20.27 -14.68 14.35
CA ARG A 174 19.66 -15.50 15.43
C ARG A 174 18.41 -14.87 16.03
N GLU A 175 18.41 -13.55 16.25
CA GLU A 175 17.27 -12.86 16.87
C GLU A 175 16.10 -12.70 15.89
N TYR A 176 16.41 -12.38 14.63
CA TYR A 176 15.41 -12.23 13.58
C TYR A 176 14.76 -13.57 13.21
N GLN A 177 15.51 -14.67 13.18
CA GLN A 177 14.92 -16.00 12.94
C GLN A 177 13.89 -16.40 14.00
N LYS A 178 14.19 -16.17 15.29
CA LYS A 178 13.23 -16.41 16.38
C LYS A 178 11.98 -15.53 16.25
N TYR A 179 12.15 -14.29 15.80
CA TYR A 179 11.03 -13.38 15.53
C TYR A 179 10.18 -13.85 14.35
N ARG A 180 10.80 -14.28 13.23
CA ARG A 180 10.12 -14.78 12.02
C ARG A 180 9.27 -16.03 12.25
N GLN A 181 9.65 -16.85 13.24
CA GLN A 181 8.89 -18.03 13.65
C GLN A 181 7.62 -17.68 14.43
N LYS A 182 7.61 -16.55 15.15
CA LYS A 182 6.51 -16.17 16.05
C LYS A 182 5.48 -15.24 15.42
N VAL A 183 5.93 -14.35 14.53
CA VAL A 183 5.09 -13.27 13.98
C VAL A 183 4.89 -13.50 12.48
N PRO A 184 3.66 -13.41 11.94
CA PRO A 184 3.39 -13.58 10.51
C PRO A 184 3.90 -12.40 9.67
N PHE A 185 4.05 -12.59 8.37
CA PHE A 185 4.77 -11.68 7.47
C PHE A 185 4.08 -10.31 7.29
N VAL A 186 3.00 -10.25 6.51
CA VAL A 186 2.26 -9.01 6.22
C VAL A 186 0.86 -9.05 6.80
N PHE A 187 0.11 -10.14 6.56
CA PHE A 187 -1.24 -10.31 7.11
C PHE A 187 -1.21 -11.01 8.48
N PRO A 188 -2.11 -10.65 9.42
CA PRO A 188 -2.20 -11.26 10.75
C PRO A 188 -2.86 -12.65 10.71
N ILE A 189 -2.46 -13.49 9.75
CA ILE A 189 -3.04 -14.81 9.51
C ILE A 189 -1.92 -15.86 9.70
N PRO A 190 -2.16 -16.93 10.48
CA PRO A 190 -1.22 -18.05 10.57
C PRO A 190 -0.98 -18.64 9.18
N HIS A 191 0.28 -18.68 8.77
CA HIS A 191 0.67 -19.32 7.51
C HIS A 191 0.86 -20.84 7.69
N PRO A 192 0.51 -21.66 6.69
CA PRO A 192 0.82 -23.09 6.71
C PRO A 192 2.33 -23.33 6.71
N ALA A 193 2.82 -24.24 7.56
CA ALA A 193 4.25 -24.53 7.69
C ALA A 193 4.93 -25.00 6.39
N LYS A 194 4.16 -25.56 5.46
CA LYS A 194 4.65 -26.08 4.17
C LYS A 194 4.79 -24.99 3.09
N ILE A 195 4.20 -23.81 3.29
CA ILE A 195 4.14 -22.75 2.26
C ILE A 195 5.05 -21.58 2.68
N PRO A 196 5.96 -21.12 1.80
CA PRO A 196 6.71 -19.90 2.05
C PRO A 196 5.80 -18.71 2.35
N GLN A 197 6.08 -17.98 3.43
CA GLN A 197 5.26 -16.83 3.89
C GLN A 197 4.98 -15.77 2.81
N PRO A 198 5.95 -15.40 1.93
CA PRO A 198 5.65 -14.49 0.83
C PRO A 198 4.63 -15.06 -0.15
N LEU A 199 4.72 -16.35 -0.51
CA LEU A 199 3.76 -17.00 -1.43
C LEU A 199 2.36 -17.05 -0.82
N PHE A 200 2.26 -17.33 0.49
CA PHE A 200 0.98 -17.29 1.20
C PHE A 200 0.36 -15.88 1.18
N THR A 201 1.18 -14.84 1.38
CA THR A 201 0.75 -13.44 1.30
C THR A 201 0.31 -13.07 -0.11
N LEU A 202 1.02 -13.54 -1.14
CA LEU A 202 0.64 -13.37 -2.54
C LEU A 202 -0.71 -14.02 -2.85
N ALA A 203 -0.97 -15.22 -2.32
CA ALA A 203 -2.27 -15.88 -2.48
C ALA A 203 -3.40 -15.04 -1.85
N ILE A 204 -3.18 -14.47 -0.66
CA ILE A 204 -4.15 -13.56 -0.02
C ILE A 204 -4.39 -12.32 -0.88
N VAL A 205 -3.32 -11.69 -1.40
CA VAL A 205 -3.44 -10.51 -2.28
C VAL A 205 -4.23 -10.86 -3.55
N LEU A 206 -3.99 -12.04 -4.15
CA LEU A 206 -4.75 -12.50 -5.31
C LEU A 206 -6.24 -12.68 -4.98
N ILE A 207 -6.55 -13.29 -3.83
CA ILE A 207 -7.95 -13.43 -3.35
C ILE A 207 -8.60 -12.06 -3.16
N LEU A 208 -7.89 -11.09 -2.59
CA LEU A 208 -8.38 -9.71 -2.42
C LEU A 208 -8.54 -8.95 -3.75
N ALA A 209 -7.81 -9.35 -4.79
CA ALA A 209 -7.96 -8.78 -6.14
C ALA A 209 -9.23 -9.29 -6.84
N LEU A 210 -9.70 -10.52 -6.54
CA LEU A 210 -10.85 -11.12 -7.21
C LEU A 210 -12.13 -10.26 -7.11
N PRO A 211 -12.55 -9.75 -5.93
CA PRO A 211 -13.68 -8.84 -5.86
C PRO A 211 -13.52 -7.62 -6.77
N LEU A 212 -12.32 -7.03 -6.84
CA LEU A 212 -12.08 -5.87 -7.71
C LEU A 212 -12.23 -6.21 -9.20
N MET A 213 -11.99 -7.47 -9.60
CA MET A 213 -12.15 -7.93 -10.99
C MET A 213 -13.60 -8.28 -11.34
N LEU A 214 -14.40 -8.68 -10.36
CA LEU A 214 -15.79 -9.08 -10.56
C LEU A 214 -16.76 -7.89 -10.65
N PHE A 215 -16.34 -6.71 -10.16
CA PHE A 215 -17.14 -5.48 -10.17
C PHE A 215 -16.82 -4.53 -11.33
#